data_AF-A0AAV6N6U2-F1
#
_entry.id   AF-A0AAV6N6U2-F1
#
_cell.length_a   1.000
_cell.length_b   1.000
_cell.length_c   1.000
_cell.angle_alpha   90.00
_cell.angle_beta   90.00
_cell.angle_gamma   90.00
#
_symmetry.space_group_name_H-M   'P 1'
#
loop_
_entity.id
_entity.type
_entity.pdbx_description
1 polymer ?
#
loop_
_entity_poly.entity_id
_entity_poly.type
_entity_poly.pdbx_seq_one_letter_code
_entity_poly.pdbx_strand_id
1 'polypeptide(L)'
;MKNRAGKDEEQTRSKSKFMKANKHKNMKRLGGKGPSPQAFANAKSTTDYYNPALIKKQREFYKNAKHVNKYKKLVKHQNNQNERPSSSSVGLVEGENEMNFENQTNGRRGNERNKGVPSLQGLYERKHQEKEKARMEKEAIIAAKKEERERAKARRNSTREKMFKRTQKGQPVMKYRIEHLLETIGASMNH
;
A
#
# COMPACT_ATOMS: atom_id res chain seq x y z
N MET A 1 -75.53 15.83 7.32
CA MET A 1 -75.23 14.51 7.92
C MET A 1 -75.16 13.44 6.83
N LYS A 2 -73.98 12.86 6.58
CA LYS A 2 -73.75 11.41 6.36
C LYS A 2 -72.29 11.21 5.94
N ASN A 3 -71.51 10.63 6.86
CA ASN A 3 -70.16 10.13 6.67
C ASN A 3 -70.20 8.77 5.93
N ARG A 4 -69.15 8.44 5.16
CA ARG A 4 -68.56 7.10 4.94
C ARG A 4 -67.33 7.27 4.04
N ALA A 5 -66.14 7.38 4.64
CA ALA A 5 -65.20 6.28 4.90
C ALA A 5 -64.53 5.76 3.60
N GLY A 6 -63.25 6.09 3.46
CA GLY A 6 -62.42 5.73 2.32
C GLY A 6 -61.94 4.28 2.32
N LYS A 7 -61.24 3.93 1.24
CA LYS A 7 -60.23 2.88 1.19
C LYS A 7 -59.31 3.12 -0.01
N ASP A 8 -58.04 3.29 0.34
CA ASP A 8 -56.88 3.32 -0.53
C ASP A 8 -56.66 1.98 -1.25
N GLU A 9 -56.22 2.00 -2.51
CA GLU A 9 -55.30 1.00 -3.06
C GLU A 9 -54.39 1.66 -4.11
N GLU A 10 -53.40 2.40 -3.64
CA GLU A 10 -52.24 2.79 -4.46
C GLU A 10 -51.21 1.65 -4.41
N GLN A 11 -51.17 0.83 -5.47
CA GLN A 11 -50.13 -0.19 -5.66
C GLN A 11 -48.76 0.48 -5.93
N THR A 12 -48.06 0.90 -4.88
CA THR A 12 -46.64 1.26 -4.98
C THR A 12 -45.77 0.00 -4.96
N ARG A 13 -45.66 -0.67 -6.11
CA ARG A 13 -44.74 -1.82 -6.29
C ARG A 13 -43.30 -1.41 -5.98
N SER A 14 -42.70 -2.17 -5.07
CA SER A 14 -41.38 -2.01 -4.48
C SER A 14 -40.22 -1.96 -5.50
N LYS A 15 -39.85 -0.76 -5.95
CA LYS A 15 -38.56 -0.49 -6.62
C LYS A 15 -37.45 -0.28 -5.59
N SER A 16 -36.96 -1.32 -4.90
CA SER A 16 -35.83 -1.08 -3.96
C SER A 16 -34.81 -2.20 -3.77
N LYS A 17 -34.95 -3.36 -4.44
CA LYS A 17 -33.97 -4.46 -4.29
C LYS A 17 -32.96 -4.56 -5.43
N PHE A 18 -33.34 -4.21 -6.67
CA PHE A 18 -32.47 -4.39 -7.84
C PHE A 18 -31.35 -3.34 -7.96
N MET A 19 -31.58 -2.12 -7.49
CA MET A 19 -30.58 -1.03 -7.54
C MET A 19 -29.47 -1.15 -6.47
N LYS A 20 -29.66 -1.97 -5.42
CA LYS A 20 -28.65 -2.15 -4.36
C LYS A 20 -27.52 -3.10 -4.77
N ALA A 21 -27.80 -4.11 -5.58
CA ALA A 21 -26.82 -5.14 -5.95
C ALA A 21 -25.67 -4.64 -6.83
N ASN A 22 -25.88 -3.59 -7.63
CA ASN A 22 -24.87 -3.07 -8.57
C ASN A 22 -23.90 -2.04 -7.98
N LYS A 23 -24.18 -1.48 -6.79
CA LYS A 23 -23.25 -0.53 -6.15
C LYS A 23 -21.98 -1.19 -5.60
N HIS A 24 -22.04 -2.47 -5.22
CA HIS A 24 -20.92 -3.16 -4.57
C HIS A 24 -19.80 -3.61 -5.52
N LYS A 25 -20.07 -3.68 -6.84
CA LYS A 25 -19.08 -4.17 -7.82
C LYS A 25 -18.08 -3.08 -8.25
N ASN A 26 -18.46 -1.80 -8.16
CA ASN A 26 -17.60 -0.67 -8.54
C ASN A 26 -16.73 -0.11 -7.40
N MET A 27 -17.05 -0.39 -6.12
CA MET A 27 -16.25 0.08 -4.98
C MET A 27 -14.87 -0.61 -4.87
N LYS A 28 -14.67 -1.76 -5.52
CA LYS A 28 -13.38 -2.46 -5.50
C LYS A 28 -12.30 -1.76 -6.36
N ARG A 29 -12.68 -0.82 -7.24
CA ARG A 29 -11.76 -0.10 -8.13
C ARG A 29 -11.11 1.14 -7.48
N LEU A 30 -11.64 1.59 -6.34
CA LEU A 30 -11.10 2.69 -5.53
C LEU A 30 -10.55 2.14 -4.22
N GLY A 31 -9.42 1.42 -4.26
CA GLY A 31 -8.58 1.15 -3.08
C GLY A 31 -9.30 0.63 -1.83
N GLY A 32 -10.24 -0.31 -1.97
CA GLY A 32 -11.17 -0.76 -0.92
C GLY A 32 -10.58 -1.61 0.20
N LYS A 33 -9.44 -1.19 0.78
CA LYS A 33 -8.82 -1.80 1.98
C LYS A 33 -8.00 -0.80 2.79
N GLY A 34 -8.23 0.50 2.60
CA GLY A 34 -7.71 1.53 3.48
C GLY A 34 -8.61 1.72 4.71
N PRO A 35 -8.08 2.21 5.84
CA PRO A 35 -8.89 2.71 6.93
C PRO A 35 -9.92 3.72 6.40
N SER A 36 -11.12 3.77 6.99
CA SER A 36 -12.10 4.80 6.62
C SER A 36 -11.51 6.20 6.89
N PRO A 37 -11.95 7.25 6.17
CA PRO A 37 -11.53 8.63 6.45
C PRO A 37 -11.72 9.00 7.92
N GLN A 38 -12.78 8.50 8.55
CA GLN A 38 -13.02 8.64 9.99
C GLN A 38 -11.95 7.92 10.83
N ALA A 39 -11.52 6.72 10.45
CA ALA A 39 -10.40 6.03 11.13
C ALA A 39 -9.08 6.78 10.95
N PHE A 40 -8.84 7.42 9.80
CA PHE A 40 -7.66 8.28 9.59
C PHE A 40 -7.69 9.56 10.42
N ALA A 41 -8.86 10.21 10.53
CA ALA A 41 -9.05 11.38 11.39
C ALA A 41 -8.87 10.99 12.87
N ASN A 42 -9.50 9.90 13.29
CA ASN A 42 -9.42 9.40 14.65
C ASN A 42 -8.00 8.96 15.04
N ALA A 43 -7.22 8.36 14.13
CA ALA A 43 -5.82 8.01 14.39
C ALA A 43 -4.92 9.21 14.71
N LYS A 44 -5.35 10.43 14.40
CA LYS A 44 -4.65 11.67 14.76
C LYS A 44 -5.31 12.43 15.91
N SER A 45 -6.61 12.18 16.18
CA SER A 45 -7.38 12.92 17.17
C SER A 45 -7.55 12.17 18.49
N THR A 46 -7.39 10.84 18.52
CA THR A 46 -7.33 10.11 19.79
C THR A 46 -5.95 10.35 20.39
N THR A 47 -5.91 11.09 21.49
CA THR A 47 -4.74 11.16 22.39
C THR A 47 -4.63 9.82 23.12
N ASP A 48 -4.58 8.71 22.38
CA ASP A 48 -4.31 7.41 22.96
C ASP A 48 -2.85 7.42 23.38
N TYR A 49 -2.63 7.60 24.69
CA TYR A 49 -1.31 7.62 25.30
C TYR A 49 -0.55 6.37 24.86
N TYR A 50 0.46 6.57 24.00
CA TYR A 50 1.17 5.48 23.34
C TYR A 50 1.91 4.65 24.39
N ASN A 51 1.31 3.54 24.80
CA ASN A 51 1.90 2.59 25.72
C ASN A 51 2.47 1.39 24.93
N PRO A 52 3.80 1.33 24.70
CA PRO A 52 4.40 0.28 23.90
C PRO A 52 4.22 -1.12 24.53
N ALA A 53 4.06 -1.22 25.85
CA ALA A 53 3.87 -2.49 26.54
C ALA A 53 2.51 -3.12 26.22
N LEU A 54 1.44 -2.32 26.17
CA LEU A 54 0.10 -2.80 25.83
C LEU A 54 0.02 -3.24 24.36
N ILE A 55 0.61 -2.46 23.47
CA ILE A 55 0.69 -2.79 22.03
C ILE A 55 1.48 -4.10 21.83
N LYS A 56 2.60 -4.27 22.55
CA LYS A 56 3.39 -5.51 22.50
C LYS A 56 2.57 -6.70 23.00
N LYS A 57 1.87 -6.58 24.13
CA LYS A 57 0.97 -7.63 24.66
C LYS A 57 -0.10 -8.04 23.66
N GLN A 58 -0.78 -7.08 23.03
CA GLN A 58 -1.81 -7.37 22.03
C GLN A 58 -1.24 -8.09 20.80
N ARG A 59 -0.08 -7.64 20.30
CA ARG A 59 0.61 -8.28 19.16
C ARG A 59 1.00 -9.72 19.48
N GLU A 60 1.59 -9.96 20.64
CA GLU A 60 1.99 -11.30 21.06
C GLU A 60 0.77 -12.21 21.28
N PHE A 61 -0.33 -11.72 21.87
CA PHE A 61 -1.58 -12.46 21.98
C PHE A 61 -2.10 -12.94 20.61
N TYR A 62 -2.13 -12.04 19.62
CA TYR A 62 -2.56 -12.40 18.26
C TYR A 62 -1.62 -13.38 17.57
N LYS A 63 -0.29 -13.24 17.74
CA LYS A 63 0.68 -14.21 17.22
C LYS A 63 0.45 -15.59 17.84
N ASN A 64 0.32 -15.66 19.16
CA ASN A 64 0.13 -16.90 19.89
C ASN A 64 -1.19 -17.59 19.48
N ALA A 65 -2.29 -16.83 19.38
CA ALA A 65 -3.55 -17.37 18.89
C ALA A 65 -3.44 -17.97 17.47
N LYS A 66 -2.66 -17.34 16.57
CA LYS A 66 -2.38 -17.91 15.24
C LYS A 66 -1.62 -19.23 15.32
N HIS A 67 -0.59 -19.30 16.16
CA HIS A 67 0.20 -20.52 16.35
C HIS A 67 -0.65 -21.66 16.93
N VAL A 68 -1.47 -21.38 17.95
CA VAL A 68 -2.42 -22.34 18.52
C VAL A 68 -3.41 -22.84 17.47
N ASN A 69 -3.99 -21.94 16.67
CA ASN A 69 -4.92 -22.33 15.61
C ASN A 69 -4.24 -23.16 14.51
N LYS A 70 -2.98 -22.84 14.15
CA LYS A 70 -2.19 -23.63 13.21
C LYS A 70 -1.94 -25.03 13.74
N TYR A 71 -1.55 -25.15 15.01
CA TYR A 71 -1.34 -26.43 15.68
C TYR A 71 -2.63 -27.25 15.77
N LYS A 72 -3.75 -26.65 16.20
CA LYS A 72 -5.06 -27.32 16.25
C LYS A 72 -5.49 -27.87 14.90
N LYS A 73 -5.22 -27.14 13.80
CA LYS A 73 -5.49 -27.65 12.45
C LYS A 73 -4.62 -28.85 12.10
N LEU A 74 -3.33 -28.79 12.43
CA LEU A 74 -2.39 -29.89 12.18
C LEU A 74 -2.77 -31.15 12.94
N VAL A 75 -3.12 -31.03 14.23
CA VAL A 75 -3.61 -32.14 15.05
C VAL A 75 -4.90 -32.73 14.47
N LYS A 76 -5.85 -31.89 14.04
CA LYS A 76 -7.07 -32.37 13.36
C LYS A 76 -6.75 -33.17 12.10
N HIS A 77 -5.81 -32.69 11.28
CA HIS A 77 -5.37 -33.43 10.09
C HIS A 77 -4.72 -34.77 10.47
N GLN A 78 -3.86 -34.79 11.49
CA GLN A 78 -3.20 -36.02 11.94
C GLN A 78 -4.19 -37.04 12.51
N ASN A 79 -5.16 -36.62 13.32
CA ASN A 79 -6.21 -37.51 13.83
C ASN A 79 -7.07 -38.08 12.69
N ASN A 80 -7.43 -37.25 11.70
CA ASN A 80 -8.17 -37.73 10.52
C ASN A 80 -7.34 -38.71 9.64
N GLN A 81 -6.01 -38.64 9.67
CA GLN A 81 -5.13 -39.62 9.00
C GLN A 81 -4.97 -40.90 9.83
N ASN A 82 -5.02 -40.81 11.17
CA ASN A 82 -4.91 -41.95 12.07
C ASN A 82 -6.23 -42.74 12.23
N GLU A 83 -7.39 -42.12 11.98
CA GLU A 83 -8.70 -42.79 11.99
C GLU A 83 -9.02 -43.50 10.66
N ARG A 84 -8.20 -43.32 9.63
CA ARG A 84 -8.24 -44.16 8.42
C ARG A 84 -7.35 -45.37 8.69
N PRO A 85 -7.88 -46.62 8.75
CA PRO A 85 -7.00 -47.77 8.85
C PRO A 85 -6.11 -47.79 7.61
N SER A 86 -4.81 -47.91 7.84
CA SER A 86 -3.80 -48.14 6.81
C SER A 86 -4.22 -49.32 5.93
N SER A 87 -4.81 -49.04 4.79
CA SER A 87 -4.90 -50.01 3.70
C SER A 87 -4.59 -49.32 2.37
N SER A 88 -3.81 -50.05 1.58
CA SER A 88 -3.38 -49.81 0.21
C SER A 88 -2.41 -48.66 -0.03
N SER A 89 -1.13 -48.99 0.12
CA SER A 89 -0.17 -48.77 -0.96
C SER A 89 -0.70 -49.33 -2.29
N VAL A 90 -0.37 -48.64 -3.38
CA VAL A 90 -0.40 -49.08 -4.78
C VAL A 90 -1.76 -48.94 -5.51
N GLY A 91 -1.70 -48.23 -6.64
CA GLY A 91 -2.35 -48.69 -7.87
C GLY A 91 -3.70 -48.07 -8.24
N LEU A 92 -3.66 -47.29 -9.31
CA LEU A 92 -4.66 -47.14 -10.38
C LEU A 92 -5.84 -48.14 -10.38
N VAL A 93 -7.04 -47.60 -10.68
CA VAL A 93 -8.19 -48.17 -11.44
C VAL A 93 -9.55 -47.98 -10.76
N GLU A 94 -10.46 -47.53 -11.63
CA GLU A 94 -11.91 -47.28 -11.62
C GLU A 94 -12.79 -48.07 -10.64
N GLY A 95 -13.90 -47.42 -10.26
CA GLY A 95 -14.97 -47.98 -9.44
C GLY A 95 -16.11 -46.97 -9.28
N GLU A 96 -17.06 -47.07 -10.19
CA GLU A 96 -18.20 -46.21 -10.44
C GLU A 96 -19.18 -46.11 -9.24
N ASN A 97 -19.77 -44.92 -9.08
CA ASN A 97 -21.13 -44.74 -8.56
C ASN A 97 -21.71 -43.49 -9.24
N GLU A 98 -22.38 -43.74 -10.36
CA GLU A 98 -23.37 -42.87 -11.02
C GLU A 98 -24.55 -42.60 -10.05
N MET A 99 -25.45 -41.63 -10.18
CA MET A 99 -25.80 -40.65 -11.21
C MET A 99 -26.78 -39.64 -10.58
N ASN A 100 -27.07 -38.57 -11.31
CA ASN A 100 -28.24 -37.68 -11.20
C ASN A 100 -28.10 -36.40 -10.35
N PHE A 101 -27.39 -35.42 -10.92
CA PHE A 101 -28.04 -34.13 -11.17
C PHE A 101 -27.66 -33.65 -12.57
N GLU A 102 -28.52 -33.99 -13.51
CA GLU A 102 -28.48 -33.54 -14.90
C GLU A 102 -28.71 -32.03 -14.93
N ASN A 103 -27.69 -31.26 -15.26
CA ASN A 103 -27.87 -29.89 -15.76
C ASN A 103 -27.22 -29.83 -17.13
N GLN A 104 -28.03 -30.12 -18.13
CA GLN A 104 -27.78 -29.78 -19.51
C GLN A 104 -27.65 -28.26 -19.62
N THR A 105 -26.41 -27.76 -19.68
CA THR A 105 -26.15 -26.49 -20.37
C THR A 105 -24.87 -26.63 -21.19
N ASN A 106 -25.06 -26.96 -22.46
CA ASN A 106 -24.41 -26.34 -23.61
C ASN A 106 -22.90 -26.17 -23.53
N GLY A 107 -22.22 -27.01 -24.31
CA GLY A 107 -20.84 -26.84 -24.69
C GLY A 107 -20.54 -25.45 -25.27
N ARG A 108 -19.24 -25.13 -25.26
CA ARG A 108 -18.59 -23.92 -25.77
C ARG A 108 -18.70 -22.69 -24.87
N ARG A 109 -17.84 -22.61 -23.84
CA ARG A 109 -17.35 -21.33 -23.28
C ARG A 109 -16.15 -21.47 -22.33
N GLY A 110 -15.19 -22.34 -22.67
CA GLY A 110 -14.00 -22.61 -21.86
C GLY A 110 -12.88 -21.57 -21.95
N ASN A 111 -12.71 -20.89 -23.10
CA ASN A 111 -11.49 -20.14 -23.38
C ASN A 111 -11.62 -18.61 -23.28
N GLU A 112 -12.81 -18.08 -22.97
CA GLU A 112 -13.02 -16.62 -22.97
C GLU A 112 -12.91 -15.96 -21.59
N ARG A 113 -13.01 -16.74 -20.51
CA ARG A 113 -13.05 -16.20 -19.14
C ARG A 113 -11.69 -15.71 -18.62
N ASN A 114 -10.59 -16.08 -19.29
CA ASN A 114 -9.22 -15.79 -18.83
C ASN A 114 -8.48 -14.73 -19.68
N LYS A 115 -9.12 -14.12 -20.69
CA LYS A 115 -8.47 -13.15 -21.59
C LYS A 115 -8.02 -11.84 -20.92
N GLY A 116 -8.41 -11.61 -19.65
CA GLY A 116 -8.13 -10.37 -18.91
C GLY A 116 -7.18 -10.50 -17.72
N VAL A 117 -6.71 -11.71 -17.37
CA VAL A 117 -5.78 -11.89 -16.24
C VAL A 117 -4.37 -11.92 -16.81
N PRO A 118 -3.51 -10.95 -16.47
CA PRO A 118 -2.11 -10.99 -16.90
C PRO A 118 -1.47 -12.27 -16.39
N SER A 119 -0.66 -12.92 -17.25
CA SER A 119 0.18 -14.05 -16.82
C SER A 119 0.94 -13.68 -15.54
N LEU A 120 1.07 -14.62 -14.62
CA LEU A 120 1.83 -14.44 -13.38
C LEU A 120 3.23 -13.89 -13.64
N GLN A 121 3.86 -14.32 -14.73
CA GLN A 121 5.13 -13.82 -15.22
C GLN A 121 5.07 -12.33 -15.61
N GLY A 122 4.05 -11.92 -16.34
CA GLY A 122 3.86 -10.52 -16.74
C GLY A 122 3.62 -9.57 -15.56
N LEU A 123 3.00 -10.05 -14.47
CA LEU A 123 2.87 -9.27 -13.23
C LEU A 123 4.22 -9.07 -12.53
N TYR A 124 5.06 -10.11 -12.55
CA TYR A 124 6.38 -10.07 -11.94
C TYR A 124 7.32 -9.12 -12.69
N GLU A 125 7.33 -9.19 -14.02
CA GLU A 125 8.12 -8.30 -14.88
C GLU A 125 7.69 -6.83 -14.71
N ARG A 126 6.38 -6.55 -14.70
CA ARG A 126 5.88 -5.18 -14.46
C ARG A 126 6.32 -4.63 -13.11
N LYS A 127 6.20 -5.43 -12.04
CA LYS A 127 6.61 -5.02 -10.69
C LYS A 127 8.11 -4.71 -10.59
N HIS A 128 8.93 -5.50 -11.27
CA HIS A 128 10.38 -5.23 -11.33
C HIS A 128 10.69 -3.97 -12.11
N GLN A 129 10.07 -3.77 -13.27
CA GLN A 129 10.26 -2.56 -14.07
C GLN A 129 9.83 -1.30 -13.32
N GLU A 130 8.70 -1.33 -12.61
CA GLU A 130 8.25 -0.21 -11.77
C GLU A 130 9.23 0.08 -10.64
N LYS A 131 9.77 -0.96 -10.00
CA LYS A 131 10.75 -0.81 -8.92
C LYS A 131 12.07 -0.21 -9.41
N GLU A 132 12.56 -0.64 -10.56
CA GLU A 132 13.80 -0.10 -11.15
C GLU A 132 13.60 1.34 -11.62
N LYS A 133 12.45 1.67 -12.23
CA LYS A 133 12.11 3.07 -12.54
C LYS A 133 12.06 3.96 -11.30
N ALA A 134 11.42 3.48 -10.23
CA ALA A 134 11.37 4.21 -8.96
C ALA A 134 12.75 4.38 -8.29
N ARG A 135 13.70 3.48 -8.55
CA ARG A 135 15.10 3.65 -8.12
C ARG A 135 15.79 4.74 -8.92
N MET A 136 15.69 4.69 -10.24
CA MET A 136 16.27 5.69 -11.14
C MET A 136 15.75 7.10 -10.85
N GLU A 137 14.43 7.27 -10.65
CA GLU A 137 13.85 8.57 -10.31
C GLU A 137 14.37 9.11 -8.97
N LYS A 138 14.51 8.25 -7.96
CA LYS A 138 15.07 8.64 -6.66
C LYS A 138 16.54 9.02 -6.76
N GLU A 139 17.32 8.24 -7.51
CA GLU A 139 18.73 8.53 -7.72
C GLU A 139 18.94 9.85 -8.47
N ALA A 140 18.09 10.15 -9.46
CA ALA A 140 18.10 11.44 -10.16
C ALA A 140 17.80 12.62 -9.22
N ILE A 141 16.80 12.49 -8.33
CA ILE A 141 16.48 13.51 -7.33
C ILE A 141 17.64 13.71 -6.35
N ILE A 142 18.26 12.63 -5.89
CA ILE A 142 19.41 12.70 -4.98
C ILE A 142 20.61 13.36 -5.67
N ALA A 143 20.88 13.01 -6.93
CA ALA A 143 21.96 13.60 -7.71
C ALA A 143 21.75 15.10 -7.91
N ALA A 144 20.55 15.54 -8.31
CA ALA A 144 20.22 16.96 -8.46
C ALA A 144 20.40 17.73 -7.14
N LYS A 145 19.92 17.17 -6.02
CA LYS A 145 20.08 17.77 -4.69
C LYS A 145 21.54 17.83 -4.24
N LYS A 146 22.35 16.82 -4.61
CA LYS A 146 23.78 16.80 -4.32
C LYS A 146 24.50 17.88 -5.11
N GLU A 147 24.19 18.03 -6.39
CA GLU A 147 24.76 19.06 -7.24
C GLU A 147 24.44 20.47 -6.75
N GLU A 148 23.18 20.73 -6.37
CA GLU A 148 22.77 22.01 -5.79
C GLU A 148 23.57 22.34 -4.52
N ARG A 149 23.72 21.35 -3.62
CA ARG A 149 24.52 21.49 -2.40
C ARG A 149 25.99 21.79 -2.71
N GLU A 150 26.58 21.12 -3.69
CA GLU A 150 27.98 21.36 -4.09
C GLU A 150 28.14 22.76 -4.72
N ARG A 151 27.19 23.22 -5.54
CA ARG A 151 27.18 24.59 -6.06
C ARG A 151 27.09 25.63 -4.93
N ALA A 152 26.22 25.42 -3.94
CA ALA A 152 26.10 26.30 -2.78
C ALA A 152 27.38 26.30 -1.92
N LYS A 153 27.98 25.12 -1.70
CA LYS A 153 29.28 25.00 -1.01
C LYS A 153 30.40 25.68 -1.79
N ALA A 154 30.45 25.54 -3.11
CA ALA A 154 31.44 26.20 -3.95
C ALA A 154 31.34 27.72 -3.83
N ARG A 155 30.12 28.28 -3.89
CA ARG A 155 29.88 29.71 -3.64
C ARG A 155 30.33 30.15 -2.24
N ARG A 156 30.04 29.36 -1.21
CA ARG A 156 30.49 29.63 0.16
C ARG A 156 32.02 29.55 0.29
N ASN A 157 32.64 28.59 -0.38
CA ASN A 157 34.09 28.41 -0.33
C ASN A 157 34.80 29.52 -1.09
N SER A 158 34.28 30.00 -2.23
CA SER A 158 34.86 31.11 -2.97
C SER A 158 34.81 32.43 -2.19
N THR A 159 33.69 32.72 -1.51
CA THR A 159 33.61 33.90 -0.62
C THR A 159 34.54 33.75 0.57
N ARG A 160 34.60 32.57 1.18
CA ARG A 160 35.52 32.26 2.29
C ARG A 160 36.98 32.39 1.87
N GLU A 161 37.35 31.92 0.69
CA GLU A 161 38.72 31.98 0.20
C GLU A 161 39.20 33.43 0.00
N LYS A 162 38.33 34.30 -0.52
CA LYS A 162 38.60 35.75 -0.62
C LYS A 162 38.82 36.39 0.75
N MET A 163 37.96 36.06 1.74
CA MET A 163 38.02 36.66 3.09
C MET A 163 39.18 36.15 3.97
N PHE A 164 39.66 34.91 3.72
CA PHE A 164 40.64 34.23 4.57
C PHE A 164 41.96 33.92 3.85
N LYS A 165 42.37 34.72 2.86
CA LYS A 165 43.76 34.66 2.35
C LYS A 165 44.71 34.84 3.55
N ARG A 166 45.61 33.90 3.80
CA ARG A 166 46.48 33.89 4.99
C ARG A 166 47.88 34.38 4.65
N THR A 167 48.52 35.05 5.60
CA THR A 167 49.97 35.32 5.57
C THR A 167 50.74 34.02 5.77
N GLN A 168 52.06 34.04 5.58
CA GLN A 168 52.95 32.90 5.86
C GLN A 168 52.80 32.36 7.32
N LYS A 169 52.37 33.22 8.26
CA LYS A 169 52.11 32.87 9.67
C LYS A 169 50.65 32.47 9.96
N GLY A 170 49.81 32.32 8.92
CA GLY A 170 48.43 31.85 9.06
C GLY A 170 47.38 32.90 9.44
N GLN A 171 47.78 34.16 9.66
CA GLN A 171 46.85 35.25 9.96
C GLN A 171 46.11 35.70 8.68
N PRO A 172 44.80 35.98 8.72
CA PRO A 172 44.09 36.51 7.57
C PRO A 172 44.65 37.88 7.17
N VAL A 173 44.96 38.03 5.88
CA VAL A 173 45.47 39.25 5.27
C VAL A 173 44.32 40.26 5.20
N MET A 174 44.39 41.30 6.03
CA MET A 174 43.31 42.30 6.19
C MET A 174 42.96 43.04 4.88
N LYS A 175 43.93 43.22 3.96
CA LYS A 175 43.71 43.84 2.64
C LYS A 175 42.54 43.21 1.88
N TYR A 176 42.61 41.90 1.66
CA TYR A 176 41.60 41.16 0.89
C TYR A 176 40.25 41.06 1.62
N ARG A 177 40.26 41.06 2.96
CA ARG A 177 39.04 41.06 3.76
C ARG A 177 38.30 42.41 3.67
N ILE A 178 39.02 43.52 3.76
CA ILE A 178 38.46 44.87 3.65
C ILE A 178 37.93 45.12 2.23
N GLU A 179 38.72 44.79 1.19
CA GLU A 179 38.30 44.92 -0.21
C GLU A 179 36.96 44.21 -0.47
N HIS A 180 36.80 42.98 0.02
CA HIS A 180 35.56 42.24 -0.17
C HIS A 180 34.39 42.83 0.63
N LEU A 181 34.61 43.29 1.88
CA LEU A 181 33.57 43.97 2.65
C LEU A 181 33.07 45.23 1.93
N LEU A 182 33.98 46.03 1.36
CA LEU A 182 33.64 47.21 0.57
C LEU A 182 32.89 46.85 -0.72
N GLU A 183 33.32 45.80 -1.43
CA GLU A 183 32.63 45.26 -2.62
C GLU A 183 31.19 44.82 -2.29
N THR A 184 30.99 44.21 -1.11
CA THR A 184 29.67 43.72 -0.68
C THR A 184 28.73 44.88 -0.35
N ILE A 185 29.26 45.92 0.31
CA ILE A 185 28.51 47.15 0.62
C ILE A 185 28.16 47.88 -0.68
N GLY A 186 29.11 48.06 -1.61
CA GLY A 186 28.86 48.70 -2.90
C GLY A 186 27.84 47.94 -3.76
N ALA A 187 27.91 46.61 -3.81
CA ALA A 187 26.93 45.79 -4.51
C ALA A 187 25.52 45.88 -3.90
N SER A 188 25.41 46.07 -2.58
CA SER A 188 24.13 46.25 -1.89
C SER A 188 23.50 47.63 -2.09
N MET A 189 24.31 48.65 -2.39
CA MET A 189 23.82 50.01 -2.66
C MET A 189 23.41 50.22 -4.12
N ASN A 190 23.90 49.39 -5.03
CA ASN A 190 23.63 49.49 -6.48
C ASN A 190 22.45 48.63 -6.95
N HIS A 191 21.70 48.03 -6.02
CA HIS A 191 20.56 47.14 -6.30
C HIS A 191 19.27 47.61 -5.67
#